data_AF-A0A836RDN5-F1
#
_entry.id   AF-A0A836RDN5-F1
#
_cell.length_a   1.000
_cell.length_b   1.000
_cell.length_c   1.000
_cell.angle_alpha   90.00
_cell.angle_beta   90.00
_cell.angle_gamma   90.00
#
_symmetry.space_group_name_H-M   'P 1'
#
loop_
_entity.id
_entity.type
_entity.pdbx_description
1 polymer ?
#
loop_
_entity_poly.entity_id
_entity_poly.type
_entity_poly.pdbx_seq_one_letter_code
_entity_poly.pdbx_strand_id
1 'polypeptide(L)'
;MKFLLFPRKKGDIEILVKNLDDILKSFNISLKIIPMHYAEDISVAKKIYEYLKSREKSVILLDKQCQIGCIMREISGGFAVLSYRFHALLFAHILDRSFLGMSDDPKIISFLSDIKAPYINLNTRNLRYLKEWIFEVISTRKIDISLWKGKR
;
A
#
# COMPACT_ATOMS: atom_id res chain seq x y z
N MET A 1 -1.42 14.32 2.32
CA MET A 1 -2.34 13.36 1.62
C MET A 1 -2.36 12.03 2.36
N LYS A 2 -3.52 11.38 2.54
CA LYS A 2 -3.62 10.15 3.37
C LYS A 2 -3.47 8.87 2.55
N PHE A 3 -2.33 8.21 2.64
CA PHE A 3 -2.08 6.90 2.06
C PHE A 3 -2.48 5.80 3.04
N LEU A 4 -2.98 4.69 2.52
CA LEU A 4 -3.37 3.53 3.31
C LEU A 4 -2.43 2.36 3.01
N LEU A 5 -1.89 1.74 4.05
CA LEU A 5 -1.07 0.53 3.93
C LEU A 5 -1.82 -0.65 4.52
N PHE A 6 -2.03 -1.69 3.70
CA PHE A 6 -2.57 -2.98 4.13
C PHE A 6 -1.44 -4.01 4.12
N PRO A 7 -0.73 -4.18 5.25
CA PRO A 7 0.40 -5.10 5.32
C PRO A 7 -0.06 -6.56 5.32
N ARG A 8 0.89 -7.45 5.07
CA ARG A 8 0.74 -8.89 5.25
C ARG A 8 1.96 -9.42 5.98
N LYS A 9 1.80 -10.53 6.72
CA LYS A 9 2.91 -11.21 7.41
C LYS A 9 4.09 -11.61 6.49
N LYS A 10 3.83 -11.76 5.20
CA LYS A 10 4.79 -12.23 4.18
C LYS A 10 5.39 -11.05 3.43
N GLY A 11 6.72 -10.95 3.40
CA GLY A 11 7.49 -9.95 2.67
C GLY A 11 8.66 -9.37 3.48
N ASP A 12 9.61 -8.72 2.79
CA ASP A 12 10.75 -8.06 3.42
C ASP A 12 10.32 -6.70 4.01
N ILE A 13 9.83 -6.75 5.25
CA ILE A 13 9.34 -5.58 6.01
C ILE A 13 10.41 -4.49 6.08
N GLU A 14 11.68 -4.85 6.25
CA GLU A 14 12.78 -3.90 6.39
C GLU A 14 12.96 -3.04 5.14
N ILE A 15 12.88 -3.64 3.95
CA ILE A 15 13.01 -2.93 2.68
C ILE A 15 11.81 -1.99 2.49
N LEU A 16 10.59 -2.47 2.79
CA LEU A 16 9.39 -1.64 2.73
C LEU A 16 9.50 -0.41 3.63
N VAL A 17 9.85 -0.65 4.89
CA VAL A 17 9.93 0.39 5.92
C VAL A 17 10.99 1.43 5.58
N LYS A 18 12.16 1.01 5.11
CA LYS A 18 13.21 1.94 4.66
C LYS A 18 12.72 2.86 3.54
N ASN A 19 12.08 2.29 2.52
CA ASN A 19 11.53 3.09 1.42
C ASN A 19 10.40 4.02 1.89
N LEU A 20 9.53 3.55 2.79
CA LEU A 20 8.45 4.37 3.35
C LEU A 20 9.00 5.53 4.19
N ASP A 21 10.03 5.34 5.01
CA ASP A 21 10.69 6.41 5.77
C ASP A 21 11.21 7.52 4.84
N ASP A 22 11.92 7.14 3.77
CA ASP A 22 12.44 8.08 2.78
C ASP A 22 11.32 8.84 2.04
N ILE A 23 10.22 8.16 1.73
CA ILE A 23 9.04 8.73 1.08
C ILE A 23 8.32 9.72 2.00
N LEU A 24 8.07 9.36 3.25
CA LEU A 24 7.35 10.21 4.20
C LEU A 24 8.12 11.51 4.48
N LYS A 25 9.46 11.47 4.47
CA LYS A 25 10.31 12.67 4.56
C LYS A 25 10.28 13.52 3.30
N SER A 26 10.23 12.88 2.13
CA SER A 26 10.28 13.56 0.83
C SER A 26 8.95 14.21 0.44
N PHE A 27 7.83 13.72 1.00
CA PHE A 27 6.48 14.11 0.57
C PHE A 27 5.58 14.38 1.78
N ASN A 28 4.70 15.38 1.70
CA ASN A 28 3.73 15.70 2.76
C ASN A 28 2.56 14.67 2.79
N ILE A 29 2.89 13.44 3.17
CA ILE A 29 2.01 12.27 3.22
C ILE A 29 1.76 11.88 4.67
N SER A 30 0.52 11.48 4.96
CA SER A 30 0.19 10.72 6.16
C SER A 30 -0.07 9.27 5.78
N LEU A 31 0.44 8.35 6.60
CA LEU A 31 0.32 6.92 6.37
C LEU A 31 -0.59 6.31 7.43
N LYS A 32 -1.68 5.68 7.00
CA LYS A 32 -2.54 4.88 7.88
C LYS A 32 -2.32 3.40 7.62
N ILE A 33 -1.82 2.69 8.62
CA ILE A 33 -1.58 1.25 8.56
C ILE A 33 -2.82 0.53 9.05
N ILE A 34 -3.37 -0.38 8.23
CA ILE A 34 -4.65 -1.04 8.46
C ILE A 34 -4.46 -2.56 8.38
N PRO A 35 -4.47 -3.28 9.51
CA PRO A 35 -4.44 -4.74 9.51
C PRO A 35 -5.82 -5.29 9.10
N MET A 36 -5.95 -5.74 7.85
CA MET A 36 -7.25 -6.21 7.33
C MET A 36 -7.66 -7.54 7.96
N HIS A 37 -6.75 -8.52 8.00
CA HIS A 37 -6.94 -9.76 8.73
C HIS A 37 -6.26 -9.62 10.08
N TYR A 38 -6.95 -8.97 11.03
CA TYR A 38 -6.36 -8.47 12.28
C TYR A 38 -5.44 -9.48 12.98
N ALA A 39 -5.90 -10.71 13.22
CA ALA A 39 -5.12 -11.75 13.89
C ALA A 39 -3.80 -12.10 13.18
N GLU A 40 -3.77 -12.04 11.85
CA GLU A 40 -2.58 -12.34 11.05
C GLU A 40 -1.68 -11.12 10.85
N ASP A 41 -2.29 -9.95 10.64
CA ASP A 41 -1.62 -8.74 10.17
C ASP A 41 -1.11 -7.84 11.29
N ILE A 42 -1.74 -7.88 12.48
CA ILE A 42 -1.47 -6.88 13.51
C ILE A 42 -0.01 -6.89 13.97
N SER A 43 0.60 -8.08 14.05
CA SER A 43 2.01 -8.21 14.44
C SER A 43 2.95 -7.46 13.49
N VAL A 44 2.69 -7.52 12.18
CA VAL A 44 3.48 -6.80 11.17
C VAL A 44 3.10 -5.33 11.10
N ALA A 45 1.81 -5.01 11.22
CA ALA A 45 1.35 -3.63 11.26
C ALA A 45 1.99 -2.85 12.43
N LYS A 46 2.09 -3.48 13.61
CA LYS A 46 2.80 -2.91 14.78
C LYS A 46 4.28 -2.72 14.52
N LYS A 47 4.97 -3.70 13.93
CA LYS A 47 6.40 -3.58 13.59
C LYS A 47 6.67 -2.40 12.65
N ILE A 48 5.88 -2.27 11.58
CA ILE A 48 5.99 -1.14 10.63
C ILE A 48 5.70 0.18 11.35
N TYR A 49 4.64 0.21 12.16
CA TYR A 49 4.25 1.40 12.92
C TYR A 49 5.35 1.85 13.88
N GLU A 50 5.87 0.97 14.73
CA GLU A 50 6.92 1.33 15.71
C GLU A 50 8.19 1.85 15.04
N TYR A 51 8.57 1.27 13.89
CA TYR A 51 9.73 1.76 13.15
C TYR A 51 9.52 3.18 12.62
N LEU A 52 8.34 3.46 12.04
CA LEU A 52 8.07 4.74 11.39
C LEU A 52 7.62 5.84 12.37
N LYS A 53 6.91 5.50 13.46
CA LYS A 53 6.34 6.44 14.43
C LYS A 53 7.43 7.27 15.13
N SER A 54 8.59 6.68 15.38
CA SER A 54 9.72 7.38 15.99
C SER A 54 10.25 8.54 15.13
N ARG A 55 9.89 8.56 13.84
CA ARG A 55 10.45 9.46 12.82
C ARG A 55 9.42 10.42 12.25
N GLU A 56 8.14 10.01 12.19
CA GLU A 56 7.08 10.77 11.52
C GLU A 56 5.77 10.80 12.33
N LYS A 57 5.30 12.01 12.68
CA LYS A 57 4.01 12.22 13.38
C LYS A 57 2.79 11.88 12.52
N SER A 58 2.97 11.72 11.20
CA SER A 58 1.91 11.51 10.23
C SER A 58 1.52 10.04 10.04
N VAL A 59 2.08 9.13 10.86
CA VAL A 59 1.81 7.69 10.80
C VAL A 59 0.81 7.28 11.87
N ILE A 60 -0.26 6.61 11.45
CA ILE A 60 -1.34 6.14 12.33
C ILE A 60 -1.53 4.63 12.14
N LEU A 61 -1.57 3.88 13.22
CA LEU A 61 -1.97 2.46 13.21
C LEU A 61 -3.44 2.33 13.60
N LEU A 62 -4.22 1.62 12.78
CA LEU A 62 -5.57 1.20 13.14
C LEU A 62 -5.50 -0.10 13.96
N ASP A 63 -5.14 0.00 15.24
CA ASP A 63 -5.02 -1.14 16.17
C ASP A 63 -6.40 -1.60 16.67
N LYS A 64 -7.28 -1.97 15.72
CA LYS A 64 -8.58 -2.58 16.01
C LYS A 64 -9.03 -3.46 14.87
N GLN A 65 -9.77 -4.51 15.21
CA GLN A 65 -10.44 -5.33 14.20
C GLN A 65 -11.49 -4.49 13.48
N CYS A 66 -11.41 -4.46 12.15
CA CYS A 66 -12.36 -3.75 11.31
C CYS A 66 -13.12 -4.73 10.41
N GLN A 67 -14.45 -4.64 10.45
CA GLN A 67 -15.31 -5.30 9.47
C GLN A 67 -15.16 -4.63 8.09
N ILE A 68 -15.68 -5.29 7.05
CA ILE A 68 -15.59 -4.84 5.65
C ILE A 68 -16.04 -3.39 5.48
N GLY A 69 -17.17 -2.99 6.09
CA GLY A 69 -17.66 -1.61 6.02
C GLY A 69 -16.68 -0.58 6.58
N CYS A 70 -15.95 -0.92 7.66
CA CYS A 70 -14.87 -0.07 8.17
C CYS A 70 -13.74 0.06 7.12
N ILE A 71 -13.29 -1.06 6.52
CA ILE A 71 -12.22 -1.06 5.51
C ILE A 71 -12.60 -0.22 4.28
N MET A 72 -13.81 -0.41 3.76
CA MET A 72 -14.32 0.36 2.61
C MET A 72 -14.40 1.85 2.93
N ARG A 73 -14.86 2.22 4.14
CA ARG A 73 -14.88 3.62 4.58
C ARG A 73 -13.47 4.22 4.64
N GLU A 74 -12.49 3.46 5.15
CA GLU A 74 -11.11 3.92 5.18
C GLU A 74 -10.56 4.14 3.77
N ILE A 75 -10.76 3.18 2.85
CA ILE A 75 -10.35 3.27 1.44
C ILE A 75 -11.01 4.46 0.73
N SER A 76 -12.33 4.61 0.88
CA SER A 76 -13.07 5.72 0.31
C SER A 76 -12.54 7.08 0.79
N GLY A 77 -12.23 7.22 2.08
CA GLY A 77 -11.62 8.42 2.64
C GLY A 77 -10.11 8.55 2.43
N GLY A 78 -9.46 7.60 1.77
CA GLY A 78 -8.03 7.57 1.47
C GLY A 78 -7.70 8.25 0.14
N PHE A 79 -6.46 8.72 0.01
CA PHE A 79 -5.94 9.25 -1.26
C PHE A 79 -5.48 8.12 -2.18
N ALA A 80 -4.71 7.17 -1.64
CA ALA A 80 -4.21 6.03 -2.39
C ALA A 80 -3.93 4.83 -1.48
N VAL A 81 -3.90 3.63 -2.06
CA VAL A 81 -3.77 2.35 -1.35
C VAL A 81 -2.48 1.63 -1.75
N LEU A 82 -1.68 1.26 -0.77
CA LEU A 82 -0.56 0.33 -0.88
C LEU A 82 -1.00 -0.98 -0.22
N SER A 83 -1.03 -2.09 -0.95
CA SER A 83 -1.58 -3.32 -0.35
C SER A 83 -0.91 -4.61 -0.80
N TYR A 84 -0.67 -5.47 0.20
CA TYR A 84 -0.36 -6.89 0.04
C TYR A 84 -1.62 -7.76 0.02
N ARG A 85 -2.76 -7.21 0.47
CA ARG A 85 -4.03 -7.91 0.64
C ARG A 85 -4.91 -7.69 -0.60
N PHE A 86 -5.23 -8.79 -1.27
CA PHE A 86 -6.07 -8.81 -2.48
C PHE A 86 -7.37 -8.03 -2.32
N HIS A 87 -8.12 -8.27 -1.23
CA HIS A 87 -9.40 -7.62 -1.01
C HIS A 87 -9.29 -6.09 -0.91
N ALA A 88 -8.21 -5.56 -0.33
CA ALA A 88 -8.00 -4.11 -0.29
C ALA A 88 -7.69 -3.53 -1.69
N LEU A 89 -7.00 -4.28 -2.55
CA LEU A 89 -6.77 -3.90 -3.96
C LEU A 89 -8.09 -3.92 -4.75
N LEU A 90 -8.89 -4.97 -4.59
CA LEU A 90 -10.20 -5.09 -5.20
C LEU A 90 -11.14 -3.94 -4.77
N PHE A 91 -11.19 -3.64 -3.48
CA PHE A 91 -12.01 -2.53 -2.98
C PHE A 91 -11.51 -1.16 -3.46
N ALA A 92 -10.19 -0.95 -3.55
CA ALA A 92 -9.64 0.27 -4.11
C ALA A 92 -10.03 0.43 -5.59
N HIS A 93 -10.02 -0.64 -6.36
CA HIS A 93 -10.49 -0.66 -7.75
C HIS A 93 -11.98 -0.31 -7.86
N ILE A 94 -12.84 -0.96 -7.06
CA ILE A 94 -14.29 -0.70 -7.05
C ILE A 94 -14.60 0.75 -6.67
N LEU A 95 -13.81 1.35 -5.78
CA LEU A 95 -14.01 2.70 -5.27
C LEU A 95 -13.30 3.80 -6.09
N ASP A 96 -12.78 3.49 -7.29
CA ASP A 96 -11.97 4.40 -8.14
C ASP A 96 -10.86 5.13 -7.34
N ARG A 97 -10.11 4.37 -6.53
CA ARG A 97 -8.95 4.86 -5.79
C ARG A 97 -7.67 4.39 -6.45
N SER A 98 -6.67 5.26 -6.50
CA SER A 98 -5.32 4.87 -6.95
C SER A 98 -4.74 3.82 -6.00
N PHE A 99 -4.21 2.73 -6.53
CA PHE A 99 -3.59 1.69 -5.71
C PHE A 99 -2.36 1.06 -6.36
N LEU A 100 -1.50 0.50 -5.52
CA LEU A 100 -0.33 -0.29 -5.91
C LEU A 100 -0.40 -1.65 -5.21
N GLY A 101 -0.39 -2.72 -6.00
CA GLY A 101 -0.23 -4.07 -5.48
C GLY A 101 1.21 -4.38 -5.14
N MET A 102 1.44 -5.03 -4.00
CA MET A 102 2.74 -5.58 -3.64
C MET A 102 2.56 -7.07 -3.38
N SER A 103 2.93 -7.91 -4.35
CA SER A 103 2.64 -9.34 -4.25
C SER A 103 3.62 -10.21 -5.02
N ASP A 104 3.89 -11.39 -4.47
CA ASP A 104 4.50 -12.55 -5.13
C ASP A 104 3.46 -13.63 -5.50
N ASP A 105 2.18 -13.41 -5.16
CA ASP A 105 1.11 -14.38 -5.37
C ASP A 105 0.65 -14.34 -6.84
N PRO A 106 0.75 -15.45 -7.60
CA PRO A 106 0.37 -15.48 -9.01
C PRO A 106 -1.07 -15.08 -9.26
N LYS A 107 -2.00 -15.34 -8.32
CA LYS A 107 -3.42 -14.97 -8.49
C LYS A 107 -3.62 -13.46 -8.39
N ILE A 108 -2.94 -12.82 -7.43
CA ILE A 108 -2.97 -11.36 -7.28
C ILE A 108 -2.32 -10.70 -8.49
N ILE A 109 -1.17 -11.22 -8.93
CA ILE A 109 -0.45 -10.71 -10.11
C ILE A 109 -1.30 -10.85 -11.37
N SER A 110 -1.98 -11.99 -11.57
CA SER A 110 -2.88 -12.20 -12.71
C SER A 110 -3.98 -11.15 -12.71
N PHE A 111 -4.69 -10.98 -11.60
CA PHE A 111 -5.74 -9.98 -11.47
C PHE A 111 -5.24 -8.57 -11.80
N LEU A 112 -4.11 -8.16 -11.22
CA LEU A 112 -3.54 -6.83 -11.46
C LEU A 112 -3.12 -6.65 -12.92
N SER A 113 -2.63 -7.70 -13.56
CA SER A 113 -2.28 -7.69 -14.98
C SER A 113 -3.53 -7.56 -15.87
N ASP A 114 -4.60 -8.28 -15.54
CA ASP A 114 -5.87 -8.28 -16.29
C ASP A 114 -6.50 -6.89 -16.32
N ILE A 115 -6.49 -6.20 -15.18
CA ILE A 115 -6.99 -4.82 -15.07
C ILE A 115 -5.93 -3.76 -15.42
N LYS A 116 -4.73 -4.19 -15.82
CA LYS A 116 -3.57 -3.33 -16.13
C LYS A 116 -3.20 -2.37 -14.98
N ALA A 117 -3.39 -2.80 -13.74
CA ALA A 117 -3.00 -2.03 -12.56
C ALA A 117 -1.51 -2.21 -12.25
N PRO A 118 -0.86 -1.17 -11.68
CA PRO A 118 0.53 -1.26 -11.31
C PRO A 118 0.72 -2.19 -10.11
N TYR A 119 1.84 -2.92 -10.11
CA TYR A 119 2.23 -3.75 -9.00
C TYR A 119 3.74 -3.88 -8.91
N ILE A 120 4.22 -4.24 -7.72
CA ILE A 120 5.62 -4.59 -7.46
C ILE A 120 5.68 -6.08 -7.14
N ASN A 121 6.46 -6.83 -7.92
CA ASN A 121 6.72 -8.24 -7.64
C ASN A 121 7.73 -8.39 -6.50
N LEU A 122 7.29 -8.94 -5.38
CA LEU A 122 8.12 -9.09 -4.17
C LEU A 122 9.25 -10.13 -4.34
N ASN A 123 9.15 -11.05 -5.30
CA ASN A 123 10.24 -12.00 -5.58
C ASN A 123 11.51 -11.29 -6.05
N THR A 124 11.38 -10.08 -6.62
CA THR A 124 12.53 -9.29 -7.07
C THR A 124 13.22 -8.55 -5.93
N ARG A 125 12.59 -8.47 -4.75
CA ARG A 125 12.99 -7.65 -3.58
C ARG A 125 13.27 -6.18 -3.93
N ASN A 126 12.78 -5.71 -5.07
CA ASN A 126 13.09 -4.40 -5.61
C ASN A 126 11.87 -3.48 -5.48
N LEU A 127 11.94 -2.54 -4.54
CA LEU A 127 10.90 -1.52 -4.34
C LEU A 127 11.22 -0.19 -5.05
N ARG A 128 12.17 -0.18 -6.01
CA ARG A 128 12.59 1.05 -6.73
C ARG A 128 11.42 1.84 -7.29
N TYR A 129 10.42 1.14 -7.83
CA TYR A 129 9.27 1.77 -8.44
C TYR A 129 8.26 2.34 -7.43
N LEU A 130 8.39 2.06 -6.14
CA LEU A 130 7.48 2.59 -5.12
C LEU A 130 7.51 4.12 -5.07
N LYS A 131 8.71 4.71 -5.07
CA LYS A 131 8.86 6.17 -5.03
C LYS A 131 8.34 6.83 -6.31
N GLU A 132 8.60 6.21 -7.46
CA GLU A 132 8.09 6.67 -8.77
C GLU A 132 6.55 6.67 -8.79
N TRP A 133 5.93 5.58 -8.32
CA TRP A 133 4.47 5.48 -8.23
C TRP A 133 3.86 6.54 -7.33
N ILE A 134 4.45 6.75 -6.14
CA ILE A 134 3.96 7.75 -5.19
C ILE A 134 4.08 9.15 -5.78
N PHE A 135 5.20 9.46 -6.43
CA PHE A 135 5.39 10.74 -7.10
C PHE A 135 4.30 10.97 -8.15
N GLU A 136 4.09 10.00 -9.04
CA GLU A 136 3.07 10.08 -10.09
C GLU A 136 1.67 10.32 -9.49
N VAL A 137 1.25 9.47 -8.55
CA VAL A 137 -0.07 9.55 -7.91
C VAL A 137 -0.29 10.90 -7.23
N ILE A 138 0.75 11.50 -6.63
CA ILE A 138 0.67 12.84 -6.04
C ILE A 138 0.53 13.92 -7.11
N SER A 139 1.32 13.84 -8.18
CA SER A 139 1.36 14.83 -9.25
C SER A 139 0.09 14.86 -10.09
N THR A 140 -0.48 13.70 -10.42
CA THR A 140 -1.59 13.59 -11.38
C THR A 140 -2.94 13.28 -10.72
N ARG A 141 -2.94 12.88 -9.44
CA ARG A 141 -4.11 12.34 -8.71
C ARG A 141 -4.71 11.05 -9.29
N LYS A 142 -4.20 10.55 -10.42
CA LYS A 142 -4.61 9.30 -11.09
C LYS A 142 -3.39 8.65 -11.75
N ILE A 143 -3.33 7.33 -11.74
CA ILE A 143 -2.22 6.60 -12.38
C ILE A 143 -2.43 6.55 -13.89
N ASP A 144 -1.41 6.93 -14.65
CA ASP A 144 -1.36 6.65 -16.08
C ASP A 144 -0.80 5.25 -16.30
N ILE A 145 -1.71 4.32 -16.59
CA ILE A 145 -1.41 2.90 -16.83
C ILE A 145 -0.39 2.71 -17.97
N SER A 146 -0.29 3.65 -18.92
CA SER A 146 0.68 3.56 -20.02
C SER A 146 2.13 3.61 -19.53
N LEU A 147 2.42 4.36 -18.46
CA LEU A 147 3.75 4.50 -17.85
C LEU A 147 4.20 3.24 -17.09
N TRP A 148 3.26 2.33 -16.81
CA TRP A 148 3.47 1.10 -16.05
C TRP A 148 3.54 -0.15 -16.91
N LYS A 149 3.37 -0.02 -18.24
CA LYS A 149 3.56 -1.15 -19.16
C LYS A 149 5.02 -1.61 -19.13
N GLY A 150 5.25 -2.78 -18.53
CA GLY A 150 6.57 -3.44 -18.49
C GLY A 150 7.37 -3.22 -17.19
N LYS A 151 6.92 -2.33 -16.30
CA LYS A 151 7.43 -2.25 -14.93
C LYS A 151 6.69 -3.31 -14.09
N ARG A 152 7.36 -4.41 -13.75
CA ARG A 152 6.82 -5.55 -12.97
C ARG A 152 7.77 -5.92 -11.84
#